data_AF-A0A432TU51-F1
#
_entry.id   AF-A0A432TU51-F1
#
_cell.length_a   1.000
_cell.length_b   1.000
_cell.length_c   1.000
_cell.angle_alpha   90.00
_cell.angle_beta   90.00
_cell.angle_gamma   90.00
#
_symmetry.space_group_name_H-M   'P 1'
#
loop_
_entity.id
_entity.type
_entity.pdbx_description
1 polymer ?
#
loop_
_entity_poly.entity_id
_entity_poly.type
_entity_poly.pdbx_seq_one_letter_code
_entity_poly.pdbx_strand_id
1 'polypeptide(L)'
;ADNTVDDIKQLMQHPLFSFNTPNRLRSVIGGFSQNFNQFHNQQGYELLTEVIIKLNTSNPQIGARLVSIYNHWKRYTPELRELQKQQLETILATDDLSNDIFEIVQAALAP
;
A
#
# COMPACT_ATOMS: atom_id res chain seq x y z
N ALA A 1 -16.21 13.93 2.11
CA ALA A 1 -16.28 12.91 1.05
C ALA A 1 -15.74 11.64 1.67
N ASP A 2 -16.59 10.63 1.83
CA ASP A 2 -16.15 9.31 2.25
C ASP A 2 -15.42 8.69 1.06
N ASN A 3 -14.09 8.85 1.00
CA ASN A 3 -13.29 8.29 -0.08
C ASN A 3 -13.21 6.77 0.11
N THR A 4 -14.21 6.05 -0.40
CA THR A 4 -14.29 4.60 -0.32
C THR A 4 -13.23 3.96 -1.22
N VAL A 5 -12.97 2.67 -1.04
CA VAL A 5 -12.06 1.90 -1.91
C VAL A 5 -12.46 2.01 -3.38
N ASP A 6 -13.77 1.99 -3.67
CA ASP A 6 -14.29 2.09 -5.04
C ASP A 6 -14.02 3.47 -5.65
N ASP A 7 -14.20 4.55 -4.88
CA ASP A 7 -13.88 5.91 -5.35
C ASP A 7 -12.38 6.05 -5.66
N ILE A 8 -11.52 5.46 -4.84
CA ILE A 8 -10.07 5.45 -5.09
C ILE A 8 -9.74 4.66 -6.35
N LYS A 9 -10.34 3.48 -6.54
CA LYS A 9 -10.18 2.69 -7.77
C LYS A 9 -10.62 3.46 -9.01
N GLN A 10 -11.72 4.22 -8.93
CA GLN A 10 -12.15 5.10 -10.02
C GLN A 10 -11.15 6.24 -10.29
N LEU A 11 -10.64 6.90 -9.24
CA LEU A 11 -9.63 7.96 -9.39
C LEU A 11 -8.34 7.43 -10.04
N MET A 12 -7.95 6.19 -9.75
CA MET A 12 -6.79 5.53 -10.35
C MET A 12 -6.96 5.23 -11.85
N GLN A 13 -8.20 5.24 -12.36
CA GLN A 13 -8.51 5.08 -13.79
C GLN A 13 -8.61 6.43 -14.52
N HIS A 14 -8.56 7.55 -13.79
CA HIS A 14 -8.71 8.87 -14.39
C HIS A 14 -7.56 9.17 -15.38
N PRO A 15 -7.81 9.81 -16.55
CA PRO A 15 -6.76 10.08 -17.55
C PRO A 15 -5.58 10.90 -17.04
N LEU A 16 -5.82 11.74 -16.02
CA LEU A 16 -4.78 12.53 -15.38
C LEU A 16 -4.06 11.78 -14.26
N PHE A 17 -4.42 10.54 -13.92
CA PHE A 17 -3.73 9.75 -12.92
C PHE A 17 -2.57 8.96 -13.55
N SER A 18 -1.46 8.86 -12.81
CA SER A 18 -0.31 8.05 -13.23
C SER A 18 0.44 7.54 -12.00
N PHE A 19 0.70 6.24 -11.99
CA PHE A 19 1.51 5.57 -10.96
C PHE A 19 2.95 6.07 -10.92
N ASN A 20 3.47 6.56 -12.04
CA ASN A 20 4.85 7.04 -12.17
C ASN A 20 5.01 8.51 -11.75
N THR A 21 3.93 9.19 -11.35
CA THR A 21 3.99 10.57 -10.88
C THR A 21 3.84 10.62 -9.36
N PRO A 22 4.93 10.78 -8.58
CA PRO A 22 4.89 10.69 -7.11
C PRO A 22 3.83 11.58 -6.47
N ASN A 23 3.67 12.81 -6.96
CA ASN A 23 2.69 13.76 -6.40
C ASN A 23 1.25 13.29 -6.60
N ARG A 24 0.91 12.76 -7.79
CA ARG A 24 -0.45 12.30 -8.10
C ARG A 24 -0.80 11.04 -7.31
N LEU A 25 0.15 10.10 -7.24
CA LEU A 25 -0.01 8.90 -6.43
C LEU A 25 -0.16 9.25 -4.95
N ARG A 26 0.67 10.15 -4.41
CA ARG A 26 0.58 10.61 -3.01
C ARG A 26 -0.75 11.30 -2.72
N SER A 27 -1.26 12.12 -3.64
CA SER A 27 -2.55 12.80 -3.47
C SER A 27 -3.73 11.82 -3.39
N VAL A 28 -3.67 10.69 -4.11
CA VAL A 28 -4.75 9.70 -4.13
C VAL A 28 -4.53 8.63 -3.05
N ILE A 29 -3.48 7.82 -3.18
CA ILE A 29 -3.22 6.68 -2.28
C ILE A 29 -2.75 7.16 -0.90
N GLY A 30 -1.85 8.14 -0.88
CA GLY A 30 -1.40 8.71 0.39
C GLY A 30 -2.51 9.48 1.11
N GLY A 31 -3.44 10.11 0.38
CA GLY A 31 -4.64 10.71 0.98
C GLY A 31 -5.60 9.66 1.53
N PHE A 32 -5.83 8.58 0.78
CA PHE A 32 -6.65 7.44 1.21
C PHE A 32 -6.11 6.79 2.49
N SER A 33 -4.80 6.57 2.58
CA SER A 33 -4.19 5.93 3.76
C SER A 33 -4.31 6.75 5.05
N GLN A 34 -4.62 8.06 4.96
CA GLN A 34 -4.89 8.91 6.13
C GLN A 34 -6.36 8.83 6.60
N ASN A 35 -7.27 8.30 5.77
CA ASN A 35 -8.67 8.11 6.15
C ASN A 35 -8.82 6.80 6.92
N PHE A 36 -8.71 6.87 8.26
CA PHE A 36 -8.69 5.69 9.11
C PHE A 36 -9.88 4.73 8.86
N ASN A 37 -11.10 5.27 8.75
CA ASN A 37 -12.31 4.48 8.60
C ASN A 37 -12.36 3.71 7.28
N GLN A 38 -11.84 4.31 6.21
CA GLN A 38 -11.87 3.72 4.87
C GLN A 38 -10.63 2.87 4.56
N PHE A 39 -9.50 3.15 5.22
CA PHE A 39 -8.24 2.46 5.00
C PHE A 39 -8.04 1.23 5.89
N HIS A 40 -8.34 1.32 7.19
CA HIS A 40 -8.06 0.25 8.15
C HIS A 40 -9.14 -0.84 8.15
N ASN A 41 -9.31 -1.48 7.00
CA ASN A 41 -10.15 -2.65 6.78
C ASN A 41 -9.50 -3.54 5.69
N GLN A 42 -10.07 -4.73 5.46
CA GLN A 42 -9.54 -5.69 4.49
C GLN A 42 -9.32 -5.07 3.11
N GLN A 43 -10.35 -4.44 2.53
CA GLN A 43 -10.31 -3.90 1.18
C GLN A 43 -9.32 -2.74 1.03
N GLY A 44 -9.20 -1.91 2.06
CA GLY A 44 -8.26 -0.80 2.06
C GLY A 44 -6.80 -1.26 2.06
N TYR A 45 -6.49 -2.31 2.82
CA TYR A 45 -5.16 -2.91 2.81
C TYR A 45 -4.86 -3.67 1.52
N GLU A 46 -5.82 -4.45 1.00
CA GLU A 46 -5.69 -5.14 -0.30
C GLU A 46 -5.40 -4.15 -1.44
N LEU A 47 -6.11 -3.02 -1.48
CA LEU A 47 -5.88 -1.98 -2.48
C LEU A 47 -4.44 -1.44 -2.42
N LEU A 48 -3.92 -1.18 -1.21
CA LEU A 48 -2.55 -0.70 -1.06
C LEU A 48 -1.53 -1.75 -1.52
N THR A 49 -1.75 -3.03 -1.19
CA THR A 49 -0.94 -4.16 -1.64
C THR A 49 -0.91 -4.27 -3.17
N GLU A 50 -2.07 -4.23 -3.82
CA GLU A 50 -2.18 -4.24 -5.29
C GLU A 50 -1.36 -3.10 -5.92
N VAL A 51 -1.42 -1.91 -5.35
CA VAL A 51 -0.66 -0.74 -5.82
C VAL A 51 0.85 -0.96 -5.64
N ILE A 52 1.30 -1.50 -4.50
CA ILE A 52 2.71 -1.81 -4.25
C ILE A 52 3.23 -2.84 -5.24
N ILE A 53 2.50 -3.94 -5.46
CA ILE A 53 2.87 -5.00 -6.42
C ILE A 53 2.96 -4.43 -7.83
N LYS A 54 2.01 -3.57 -8.23
CA LYS A 54 2.09 -2.89 -9.53
C LYS A 54 3.32 -2.00 -9.67
N LEU A 55 3.68 -1.28 -8.60
CA LEU A 55 4.86 -0.43 -8.59
C LEU A 55 6.17 -1.21 -8.50
N ASN A 56 6.15 -2.45 -8.04
CA ASN A 56 7.34 -3.32 -8.02
C ASN A 56 8.04 -3.36 -9.38
N THR A 57 7.27 -3.52 -10.46
CA THR A 57 7.82 -3.57 -11.82
C THR A 57 8.01 -2.18 -12.43
N SER A 58 7.10 -1.24 -12.19
CA SER A 58 7.11 0.04 -12.91
C SER A 58 7.97 1.12 -12.25
N ASN A 59 7.98 1.18 -10.92
CA ASN A 59 8.74 2.16 -10.13
C ASN A 59 8.92 1.67 -8.67
N PRO A 60 9.85 0.72 -8.44
CA PRO A 60 10.00 0.07 -7.14
C PRO A 60 10.37 1.04 -6.00
N GLN A 61 11.05 2.15 -6.28
CA GLN A 61 11.33 3.18 -5.27
C GLN A 61 10.05 3.83 -4.70
N ILE A 62 9.04 4.05 -5.54
CA ILE A 62 7.74 4.55 -5.08
C ILE A 62 7.00 3.46 -4.31
N GLY A 63 7.03 2.22 -4.79
CA GLY A 63 6.44 1.07 -4.09
C GLY A 63 7.02 0.91 -2.68
N ALA A 64 8.34 0.97 -2.55
CA ALA A 64 9.08 0.93 -1.29
C ALA A 64 8.61 2.03 -0.32
N ARG A 65 8.41 3.26 -0.81
CA ARG A 65 7.85 4.35 0.00
C ARG A 65 6.42 4.05 0.47
N LEU A 66 5.59 3.39 -0.33
CA LEU A 66 4.23 3.02 0.09
C LEU A 66 4.22 1.90 1.13
N VAL A 67 5.14 0.93 1.06
CA VAL A 67 5.30 -0.10 2.11
C VAL A 67 5.49 0.53 3.48
N SER A 68 6.16 1.70 3.57
CA SER A 68 6.38 2.39 4.85
C SER A 68 5.10 2.75 5.61
N ILE A 69 3.93 2.80 4.93
CA ILE A 69 2.62 2.98 5.58
C ILE A 69 2.36 1.83 6.58
N TYR A 70 2.87 0.64 6.31
CA TYR A 70 2.77 -0.51 7.19
C TYR A 70 3.82 -0.51 8.33
N ASN A 71 4.81 0.37 8.39
CA ASN A 71 5.92 0.28 9.36
C ASN A 71 5.48 0.23 10.84
N HIS A 72 4.28 0.70 11.16
CA HIS A 72 3.73 0.72 12.52
C HIS A 72 2.62 -0.31 12.75
N TRP A 73 2.46 -1.31 11.85
CA TRP A 73 1.40 -2.32 11.91
C TRP A 73 1.31 -3.05 13.27
N LYS A 74 2.44 -3.30 13.93
CA LYS A 74 2.50 -3.93 15.27
C LYS A 74 1.82 -3.13 16.39
N ARG A 75 1.58 -1.82 16.21
CA ARG A 75 0.94 -0.96 17.22
C ARG A 75 -0.58 -1.01 17.19
N TYR A 76 -1.18 -1.53 16.13
CA TYR A 76 -2.63 -1.61 16.00
C TYR A 76 -3.21 -2.77 16.82
N THR A 77 -4.55 -2.78 16.91
CA THR A 77 -5.33 -3.86 17.52
C THR A 77 -4.99 -5.22 16.88
N PRO A 78 -5.17 -6.34 17.59
CA PRO A 78 -4.84 -7.67 17.06
C PRO A 78 -5.47 -7.96 15.69
N GLU A 79 -6.72 -7.56 15.48
CA GLU A 79 -7.45 -7.71 14.23
C GLU A 79 -6.75 -6.98 13.07
N LEU A 80 -6.51 -5.67 13.21
CA LEU A 80 -5.88 -4.86 12.17
C LEU A 80 -4.41 -5.22 11.95
N ARG A 81 -3.74 -5.71 12.99
CA ARG A 81 -2.37 -6.20 12.93
C ARG A 81 -2.27 -7.43 12.04
N GLU A 82 -3.18 -8.39 12.21
CA GLU A 82 -3.20 -9.61 11.41
C GLU A 82 -3.46 -9.30 9.93
N LEU A 83 -4.40 -8.41 9.62
CA LEU A 83 -4.68 -8.00 8.24
C LEU A 83 -3.46 -7.36 7.57
N GLN A 84 -2.78 -6.44 8.26
CA GLN A 84 -1.58 -5.79 7.72
C GLN A 84 -0.42 -6.78 7.57
N LYS A 85 -0.26 -7.71 8.52
CA LYS A 85 0.74 -8.77 8.44
C LYS A 85 0.54 -9.65 7.20
N GLN A 86 -0.70 -10.07 6.96
CA GLN A 86 -1.06 -10.85 5.78
C GLN A 86 -0.68 -10.11 4.49
N GLN A 87 -0.90 -8.79 4.43
CA GLN A 87 -0.51 -7.98 3.27
C GLN A 87 1.01 -7.90 3.10
N LEU A 88 1.77 -7.69 4.18
CA LEU A 88 3.23 -7.70 4.13
C LEU A 88 3.79 -9.05 3.66
N GLU A 89 3.22 -10.16 4.16
CA GLU A 89 3.58 -11.52 3.71
C GLU A 89 3.22 -11.74 2.24
N THR A 90 2.08 -11.20 1.78
CA THR A 90 1.67 -11.26 0.36
C THR A 90 2.63 -10.49 -0.54
N ILE A 91 3.08 -9.30 -0.12
CA ILE A 91 4.08 -8.53 -0.87
C ILE A 91 5.41 -9.30 -0.91
N LEU A 92 5.84 -9.88 0.22
CA LEU A 92 7.08 -10.65 0.30
C LEU A 92 7.07 -11.89 -0.61
N ALA A 93 5.90 -12.51 -0.78
CA ALA A 93 5.70 -13.67 -1.64
C ALA A 93 5.53 -13.33 -3.14
N THR A 94 5.63 -12.06 -3.53
CA THR A 94 5.53 -11.64 -4.93
C THR A 94 6.77 -12.08 -5.72
N ASP A 95 6.58 -12.73 -6.87
CA ASP A 95 7.66 -13.11 -7.77
C ASP A 95 8.40 -11.85 -8.30
N ASP A 96 9.72 -11.97 -8.49
CA ASP A 96 10.59 -10.87 -8.93
C ASP A 96 10.45 -9.58 -8.10
N LEU A 97 10.27 -9.72 -6.78
CA LEU A 97 10.24 -8.58 -5.86
C LEU A 97 11.57 -7.81 -5.90
N SER A 98 11.49 -6.53 -6.21
CA SER A 98 12.62 -5.61 -6.21
C SER A 98 13.27 -5.54 -4.83
N ASN A 99 14.61 -5.39 -4.83
CA ASN A 99 15.37 -5.25 -3.59
C ASN A 99 14.88 -4.07 -2.73
N ASP A 100 14.51 -2.95 -3.35
CA ASP A 100 14.00 -1.76 -2.66
C ASP A 100 12.75 -2.08 -1.80
N ILE A 101 11.83 -2.87 -2.34
CA ILE A 101 10.60 -3.27 -1.62
C ILE A 101 10.93 -4.39 -0.63
N PHE A 102 11.70 -5.39 -1.05
CA PHE A 102 12.08 -6.53 -0.23
C PHE A 102 12.70 -6.10 1.10
N GLU A 103 13.68 -5.20 1.08
CA GLU A 103 14.37 -4.73 2.29
C GLU A 103 13.42 -4.10 3.31
N ILE A 104 12.48 -3.28 2.84
CA ILE A 104 11.52 -2.60 3.72
C ILE A 104 10.49 -3.57 4.28
N VAL A 105 9.96 -4.48 3.46
CA VAL A 105 9.01 -5.50 3.91
C VAL A 105 9.65 -6.45 4.92
N GLN A 106 10.88 -6.89 4.64
CA GLN A 106 11.63 -7.75 5.53
C GLN A 106 11.92 -7.05 6.87
N ALA A 107 12.33 -5.77 6.84
CA ALA A 107 12.53 -4.98 8.04
C ALA A 107 11.23 -4.76 8.84
N ALA A 108 10.09 -4.60 8.17
CA ALA A 108 8.79 -4.44 8.83
C ALA A 108 8.30 -5.73 9.51
N LEU A 109 8.60 -6.90 8.94
CA LEU A 109 8.23 -8.22 9.48
C LEU A 109 9.24 -8.75 10.51
N ALA A 110 10.46 -8.25 10.53
CA ALA A 110 11.48 -8.61 11.52
C ALA A 110 10.93 -8.44 12.95
N PRO A 111 11.27 -9.33 13.91
CA PRO A 111 10.68 -9.40 15.25
C PRO A 111 10.77 -8.09 16.06
#